data_AF-A0A967I249-F1
#
_entry.id   AF-A0A967I249-F1
#
_cell.length_a   1.000
_cell.length_b   1.000
_cell.length_c   1.000
_cell.angle_alpha   90.00
_cell.angle_beta   90.00
_cell.angle_gamma   90.00
#
_symmetry.space_group_name_H-M   'P 1'
#
loop_
_entity.id
_entity.type
_entity.pdbx_description
1 polymer ?
#
loop_
_entity_poly.entity_id
_entity_poly.type
_entity_poly.pdbx_seq_one_letter_code
_entity_poly.pdbx_strand_id
1 'polypeptide(L)'
;MVGIPLLFNILLIIGFILVGSMECRRLFIKDSTLDMKTVLKRAPYLYVLIPLSIILLVIANLNRPRLIWDLPLWLQYYYAALTWGGIIAIFTFVFSLASAVAMRTQHRKRWKIVIAGILLIFVIQLVQWNYTRPIAPRLKDIVATSGTVMQTSNASCAAASGASIVRTFGMQKTEKQMAELFGTTVGGTSGAQVIYGMRKIGFSCNKVQVSESNPEKLTAPAMLFVDNQFTGPESHAVAYMGFNKDKAEIFDPLEGRRLLSKNELAKIWHGRGIEFSLKGGGE
;
A
#
# COMPACT_ATOMS: atom_id res chain seq x y z
N MET A 1 1.25 -2.24 2.31
CA MET A 1 0.46 -2.07 1.06
C MET A 1 0.18 -3.43 0.44
N VAL A 2 -1.00 -3.69 -0.12
CA VAL A 2 -1.28 -4.99 -0.75
C VAL A 2 -0.72 -5.02 -2.16
N GLY A 3 0.16 -5.98 -2.45
CA GLY A 3 0.66 -6.24 -3.80
C GLY A 3 -0.38 -6.97 -4.65
N ILE A 4 -0.21 -6.95 -5.97
CA ILE A 4 -1.03 -7.73 -6.89
C ILE A 4 -0.73 -9.22 -6.67
N PRO A 5 -1.73 -10.09 -6.44
CA PRO A 5 -1.51 -11.53 -6.37
C PRO A 5 -0.82 -12.05 -7.65
N LEU A 6 0.15 -12.95 -7.50
CA LEU A 6 0.99 -13.42 -8.61
C LEU A 6 0.17 -13.95 -9.80
N LEU A 7 -0.84 -14.79 -9.53
CA LEU A 7 -1.71 -15.33 -10.56
C LEU A 7 -2.48 -14.22 -11.30
N PHE A 8 -3.05 -13.27 -10.56
CA PHE A 8 -3.78 -12.15 -11.15
C PHE A 8 -2.87 -11.28 -12.02
N ASN A 9 -1.63 -11.05 -11.57
CA ASN A 9 -0.62 -10.30 -12.31
C ASN A 9 -0.23 -10.98 -13.63
N ILE A 10 -0.05 -12.32 -13.61
CA ILE A 10 0.21 -13.10 -14.83
C ILE A 10 -0.97 -13.02 -15.79
N LEU A 11 -2.20 -13.22 -15.29
CA LEU A 11 -3.42 -13.12 -16.10
C LEU A 11 -3.61 -11.72 -16.68
N LEU A 12 -3.31 -10.67 -15.92
CA LEU A 12 -3.34 -9.29 -16.38
C LEU A 12 -2.39 -9.08 -17.55
N ILE A 13 -1.13 -9.53 -17.44
CA ILE A 13 -0.15 -9.42 -18.52
C ILE A 13 -0.63 -10.18 -19.76
N ILE A 14 -1.04 -11.43 -19.62
CA ILE A 14 -1.52 -12.24 -20.75
C ILE A 14 -2.73 -11.57 -21.42
N GLY A 15 -3.69 -11.10 -20.62
CA GLY A 15 -4.87 -10.40 -21.11
C GLY A 15 -4.51 -9.17 -21.94
N PHE A 16 -3.62 -8.31 -21.46
CA PHE A 16 -3.22 -7.12 -22.20
C PHE A 16 -2.30 -7.40 -23.40
N ILE A 17 -1.57 -8.54 -23.40
CA ILE A 17 -0.90 -9.03 -24.61
C ILE A 17 -1.92 -9.37 -25.70
N LEU A 18 -2.98 -10.12 -25.36
CA LEU A 18 -4.04 -10.49 -26.30
C LEU A 18 -4.77 -9.25 -26.82
N VAL A 19 -5.14 -8.31 -25.92
CA VAL A 19 -5.81 -7.06 -26.31
C VAL A 19 -4.94 -6.24 -27.26
N GLY A 20 -3.63 -6.09 -27.00
CA GLY A 20 -2.71 -5.40 -27.90
C GLY A 20 -2.61 -6.06 -29.29
N SER A 21 -2.67 -7.39 -29.33
CA SER A 21 -2.62 -8.17 -30.58
C SER A 21 -3.93 -8.06 -31.38
N MET A 22 -5.08 -8.11 -30.69
CA MET A 22 -6.40 -7.87 -31.28
C MET A 22 -6.50 -6.45 -31.85
N GLU A 23 -5.97 -5.47 -31.12
CA GLU A 23 -5.96 -4.08 -31.56
C GLU A 23 -5.08 -3.88 -32.80
N CYS A 24 -3.92 -4.53 -32.86
CA CYS A 24 -3.11 -4.56 -34.08
C CYS A 24 -3.94 -5.11 -35.27
N ARG A 25 -4.62 -6.24 -35.09
CA ARG A 25 -5.48 -6.81 -36.14
C ARG A 25 -6.57 -5.83 -36.58
N ARG A 26 -7.22 -5.15 -35.64
CA ARG A 26 -8.25 -4.14 -35.90
C ARG A 26 -7.70 -2.97 -36.71
N LEU A 27 -6.52 -2.45 -36.35
CA LEU A 27 -5.88 -1.34 -37.06
C LEU A 27 -5.50 -1.72 -38.50
N PHE A 28 -4.98 -2.93 -38.73
CA PHE A 28 -4.66 -3.41 -40.08
C PHE A 28 -5.88 -3.65 -40.97
N ILE A 29 -7.01 -4.05 -40.38
CA ILE A 29 -8.28 -4.16 -41.13
C ILE A 29 -8.74 -2.76 -41.57
N LYS A 30 -8.53 -1.74 -40.73
CA LYS A 30 -8.92 -0.36 -41.03
C LYS A 30 -7.97 0.36 -41.98
N ASP A 31 -6.68 0.08 -41.90
CA ASP A 31 -5.63 0.68 -42.73
C ASP A 31 -4.53 -0.34 -43.03
N SER A 32 -4.49 -0.84 -44.27
CA SER A 32 -3.48 -1.80 -44.72
C SER A 32 -2.08 -1.21 -44.85
N THR A 33 -1.96 0.13 -44.88
CA THR A 33 -0.68 0.87 -44.96
C THR A 33 -0.05 1.13 -43.60
N LEU A 34 -0.63 0.58 -42.52
CA LEU A 34 -0.14 0.76 -41.16
C LEU A 34 1.32 0.32 -41.02
N ASP A 35 2.15 1.24 -40.53
CA ASP A 35 3.54 1.01 -40.19
C ASP A 35 3.91 1.59 -38.82
N MET A 36 5.14 1.37 -38.37
CA MET A 36 5.62 1.88 -37.08
C MET A 36 5.63 3.42 -37.00
N LYS A 37 5.68 4.13 -38.13
CA LYS A 37 5.72 5.61 -38.16
C LYS A 37 4.32 6.21 -38.09
N THR A 38 3.33 5.49 -38.61
CA THR A 38 1.94 5.93 -38.73
C THR A 38 1.06 5.43 -37.59
N VAL A 39 1.51 4.42 -36.81
CA VAL A 39 0.71 3.81 -35.73
C VAL A 39 0.16 4.83 -34.73
N LEU A 40 0.98 5.80 -34.28
CA LEU A 40 0.52 6.82 -33.33
C LEU A 40 -0.54 7.75 -33.93
N LYS A 41 -0.43 8.08 -35.21
CA LYS A 41 -1.43 8.88 -35.93
C LYS A 41 -2.76 8.12 -36.08
N ARG A 42 -2.71 6.80 -36.23
CA ARG A 42 -3.89 5.95 -36.41
C ARG A 42 -4.51 5.48 -35.09
N ALA A 43 -3.75 5.49 -34.01
CA ALA A 43 -4.15 5.11 -32.65
C ALA A 43 -3.92 6.28 -31.66
N PRO A 44 -4.70 7.38 -31.76
CA PRO A 44 -4.46 8.59 -30.97
C PRO A 44 -4.63 8.40 -29.47
N TYR A 45 -5.37 7.37 -29.02
CA TYR A 45 -5.48 7.03 -27.60
C TYR A 45 -4.12 6.70 -26.96
N LEU A 46 -3.10 6.30 -27.75
CA LEU A 46 -1.74 6.08 -27.25
C LEU A 46 -1.11 7.37 -26.70
N TYR A 47 -1.47 8.54 -27.24
CA TYR A 47 -1.04 9.84 -26.70
C TYR A 47 -1.62 10.14 -25.31
N VAL A 48 -2.70 9.45 -24.91
CA VAL A 48 -3.30 9.59 -23.58
C VAL A 48 -2.74 8.52 -22.64
N LEU A 49 -2.64 7.27 -23.10
CA LEU A 49 -2.19 6.15 -22.27
C LEU A 49 -0.75 6.31 -21.78
N ILE A 50 0.15 6.83 -22.61
CA ILE A 50 1.56 7.00 -22.22
C ILE A 50 1.72 8.05 -21.10
N PRO A 51 1.17 9.28 -21.20
CA PRO A 51 1.19 10.21 -20.08
C PRO A 51 0.46 9.70 -18.85
N LEU A 52 -0.66 8.97 -19.03
CA LEU A 52 -1.41 8.38 -17.93
C LEU A 52 -0.56 7.39 -17.11
N SER A 53 0.27 6.57 -17.75
CA SER A 53 1.15 5.65 -17.01
C SER A 53 2.23 6.39 -16.21
N ILE A 54 2.73 7.52 -16.71
CA ILE A 54 3.65 8.40 -15.98
C ILE A 54 2.94 9.05 -14.78
N ILE A 55 1.71 9.53 -14.96
CA ILE A 55 0.90 10.08 -13.87
C ILE A 55 0.65 9.02 -12.79
N LEU A 56 0.29 7.79 -13.18
CA LEU A 56 0.12 6.68 -12.23
C LEU A 56 1.43 6.34 -11.50
N LEU A 57 2.58 6.40 -12.17
CA LEU A 57 3.89 6.23 -11.52
C LEU A 57 4.17 7.33 -10.50
N VAL A 58 3.86 8.60 -10.82
CA VAL A 58 3.99 9.71 -9.88
C VAL A 58 3.05 9.51 -8.68
N ILE A 59 1.79 9.18 -8.92
CA ILE A 59 0.79 8.87 -7.88
C ILE A 59 1.24 7.71 -6.98
N ALA A 60 1.82 6.66 -7.56
CA ALA A 60 2.39 5.53 -6.80
C ALA A 60 3.50 5.97 -5.83
N ASN A 61 4.26 7.01 -6.18
CA ASN A 61 5.39 7.52 -5.39
C ASN A 61 5.02 8.66 -4.44
N LEU A 62 3.91 9.37 -4.66
CA LEU A 62 3.55 10.55 -3.87
C LEU A 62 3.14 10.27 -2.43
N ASN A 63 2.96 9.00 -2.03
CA ASN A 63 2.58 8.49 -0.70
C ASN A 63 2.13 9.59 0.28
N ARG A 64 0.92 10.15 0.06
CA ARG A 64 0.33 11.20 0.92
C ARG A 64 -0.68 10.55 1.87
N PRO A 65 -0.33 10.26 3.14
CA PRO A 65 -1.24 9.61 4.08
C PRO A 65 -2.57 10.36 4.22
N ARG A 66 -2.52 11.69 4.14
CA ARG A 66 -3.69 12.58 4.17
C ARG A 66 -4.72 12.30 3.09
N LEU A 67 -4.30 12.24 1.84
CA LEU A 67 -5.23 11.98 0.73
C LEU A 67 -5.81 10.57 0.79
N ILE A 68 -4.99 9.60 1.21
CA ILE A 68 -5.41 8.21 1.32
C ILE A 68 -6.40 8.04 2.49
N TRP A 69 -6.28 8.84 3.55
CA TRP A 69 -7.14 8.73 4.73
C TRP A 69 -8.63 8.90 4.41
N ASP A 70 -9.01 9.78 3.49
CA ASP A 70 -10.43 10.06 3.25
C ASP A 70 -11.09 9.10 2.24
N LEU A 71 -10.32 8.21 1.61
CA LEU A 71 -10.85 7.24 0.65
C LEU A 71 -11.70 6.14 1.35
N PRO A 72 -12.64 5.49 0.65
CA PRO A 72 -13.28 4.28 1.16
C PRO A 72 -12.27 3.20 1.55
N LEU A 73 -12.54 2.44 2.63
CA LEU A 73 -11.59 1.45 3.18
C LEU A 73 -11.09 0.43 2.14
N TRP A 74 -11.97 -0.06 1.28
CA TRP A 74 -11.59 -1.02 0.23
C TRP A 74 -10.60 -0.39 -0.76
N LEU A 75 -10.79 0.89 -1.11
CA LEU A 75 -9.93 1.60 -2.04
C LEU A 75 -8.57 1.88 -1.40
N GLN A 76 -8.53 2.25 -0.12
CA GLN A 76 -7.27 2.37 0.63
C GLN A 76 -6.49 1.06 0.68
N TYR A 77 -7.19 -0.07 0.82
CA TYR A 77 -6.58 -1.38 0.89
C TYR A 77 -5.98 -1.82 -0.46
N TYR A 78 -6.72 -1.59 -1.55
CA TYR A 78 -6.31 -2.00 -2.90
C TYR A 78 -5.57 -0.92 -3.71
N TYR A 79 -5.38 0.29 -3.18
CA TYR A 79 -4.78 1.44 -3.87
C TYR A 79 -3.47 1.10 -4.60
N ALA A 80 -2.54 0.43 -3.89
CA ALA A 80 -1.26 0.06 -4.46
C ALA A 80 -1.42 -0.97 -5.59
N ALA A 81 -2.25 -2.00 -5.37
CA ALA A 81 -2.53 -3.03 -6.37
C ALA A 81 -3.19 -2.44 -7.64
N LEU A 82 -4.13 -1.49 -7.47
CA LEU A 82 -4.79 -0.80 -8.58
C LEU A 82 -3.81 0.07 -9.36
N THR A 83 -2.97 0.84 -8.66
CA THR A 83 -1.98 1.71 -9.31
C THR A 83 -0.95 0.90 -10.09
N TRP A 84 -0.35 -0.12 -9.45
CA TRP A 84 0.60 -1.02 -10.12
C TRP A 84 -0.05 -1.81 -11.26
N GLY A 85 -1.29 -2.27 -11.07
CA GLY A 85 -2.04 -2.99 -12.09
C GLY A 85 -2.31 -2.12 -13.32
N GLY A 86 -2.69 -0.86 -13.11
CA GLY A 86 -2.87 0.11 -14.19
C GLY A 86 -1.58 0.38 -14.96
N ILE A 87 -0.45 0.56 -14.25
CA ILE A 87 0.87 0.73 -14.87
C ILE A 87 1.20 -0.48 -15.76
N ILE A 88 1.12 -1.69 -15.20
CA ILE A 88 1.44 -2.93 -15.93
C ILE A 88 0.52 -3.11 -17.13
N ALA A 89 -0.78 -2.94 -16.96
CA ALA A 89 -1.77 -3.04 -18.02
C ALA A 89 -1.44 -2.13 -19.20
N ILE A 90 -1.19 -0.84 -18.94
CA ILE A 90 -0.88 0.14 -19.97
C ILE A 90 0.43 -0.20 -20.69
N PHE A 91 1.51 -0.47 -19.96
CA PHE A 91 2.79 -0.77 -20.58
C PHE A 91 2.73 -2.08 -21.38
N THR A 92 2.10 -3.13 -20.84
CA THR A 92 1.94 -4.39 -21.55
C THR A 92 1.12 -4.22 -22.82
N PHE A 93 0.03 -3.45 -22.78
CA PHE A 93 -0.77 -3.15 -23.95
C PHE A 93 0.02 -2.41 -25.04
N VAL A 94 0.69 -1.30 -24.66
CA VAL A 94 1.45 -0.47 -25.61
C VAL A 94 2.57 -1.27 -26.27
N PHE A 95 3.34 -2.04 -25.49
CA PHE A 95 4.43 -2.85 -26.03
C PHE A 95 3.96 -4.09 -26.78
N SER A 96 2.83 -4.68 -26.40
CA SER A 96 2.20 -5.76 -27.17
C SER A 96 1.77 -5.25 -28.54
N LEU A 97 1.05 -4.12 -28.59
CA LEU A 97 0.62 -3.49 -29.83
C LEU A 97 1.81 -3.14 -30.73
N ALA A 98 2.83 -2.48 -30.18
CA ALA A 98 4.04 -2.12 -30.92
C ALA A 98 4.79 -3.36 -31.45
N SER A 99 4.88 -4.42 -30.64
CA SER A 99 5.50 -5.69 -31.03
C SER A 99 4.72 -6.36 -32.15
N ALA A 100 3.39 -6.42 -32.04
CA ALA A 100 2.52 -7.03 -33.04
C ALA A 100 2.60 -6.28 -34.38
N VAL A 101 2.58 -4.94 -34.36
CA VAL A 101 2.76 -4.11 -35.56
C VAL A 101 4.14 -4.36 -36.16
N ALA A 102 5.21 -4.29 -35.36
CA ALA A 102 6.58 -4.47 -35.84
C ALA A 102 6.83 -5.86 -36.45
N MET A 103 6.22 -6.91 -35.88
CA MET A 103 6.30 -8.28 -36.40
C MET A 103 5.56 -8.39 -37.74
N ARG A 104 4.35 -7.85 -37.82
CA ARG A 104 3.51 -7.92 -39.02
C ARG A 104 4.07 -7.11 -40.18
N THR A 105 4.67 -5.94 -39.92
CA THR A 105 5.32 -5.12 -40.95
C THR A 105 6.76 -5.54 -41.25
N GLN A 106 7.23 -6.66 -40.66
CA GLN A 106 8.61 -7.14 -40.78
C GLN A 106 9.67 -6.07 -40.50
N HIS A 107 9.41 -5.19 -39.52
CA HIS A 107 10.30 -4.09 -39.20
C HIS A 107 11.71 -4.61 -38.82
N ARG A 108 12.78 -3.98 -39.36
CA ARG A 108 14.18 -4.42 -39.17
C ARG A 108 14.57 -4.61 -37.70
N LYS A 109 13.96 -3.86 -36.78
CA LYS A 109 14.22 -3.90 -35.34
C LYS A 109 13.14 -4.64 -34.52
N ARG A 110 12.29 -5.47 -35.14
CA ARG A 110 11.15 -6.14 -34.48
C ARG A 110 11.51 -6.87 -33.18
N TRP A 111 12.60 -7.64 -33.18
CA TRP A 111 13.07 -8.34 -31.98
C TRP A 111 13.59 -7.41 -30.90
N LYS A 112 14.20 -6.27 -31.26
CA LYS A 112 14.64 -5.27 -30.29
C LYS A 112 13.45 -4.65 -29.55
N ILE A 113 12.32 -4.45 -30.24
CA ILE A 113 11.09 -3.92 -29.64
C ILE A 113 10.49 -4.94 -28.67
N VAL A 114 10.39 -6.22 -29.07
CA VAL A 114 9.91 -7.30 -28.21
C VAL A 114 10.76 -7.44 -26.95
N ILE A 115 12.09 -7.52 -27.12
CA ILE A 115 13.03 -7.66 -26.00
C ILE A 115 12.94 -6.43 -25.08
N ALA A 116 12.87 -5.21 -25.63
CA ALA A 116 12.70 -4.00 -24.83
C ALA A 116 11.39 -4.02 -24.02
N GLY A 117 10.29 -4.49 -24.62
CA GLY A 117 9.02 -4.65 -23.92
C GLY A 117 9.11 -5.65 -22.77
N ILE A 118 9.70 -6.84 -23.01
CA ILE A 118 9.90 -7.86 -21.97
C ILE A 118 10.77 -7.31 -20.82
N LEU A 119 11.90 -6.68 -21.15
CA LEU A 119 12.81 -6.10 -20.15
C LEU A 119 12.13 -5.00 -19.33
N LEU A 120 11.36 -4.12 -19.98
CA LEU A 120 10.65 -3.06 -19.27
C LEU A 120 9.59 -3.62 -18.31
N ILE A 121 8.77 -4.56 -18.77
CA ILE A 121 7.78 -5.22 -17.91
C ILE A 121 8.48 -5.94 -16.75
N PHE A 122 9.59 -6.64 -17.01
CA PHE A 122 10.38 -7.29 -15.96
C PHE A 122 10.90 -6.29 -14.91
N VAL A 123 11.44 -5.15 -15.34
CA VAL A 123 11.89 -4.08 -14.43
C VAL A 123 10.73 -3.52 -13.61
N ILE A 124 9.57 -3.27 -14.21
CA ILE A 124 8.38 -2.81 -13.49
C ILE A 124 7.98 -3.84 -12.42
N GLN A 125 8.02 -5.13 -12.74
CA GLN A 125 7.73 -6.20 -11.77
C GLN A 125 8.74 -6.25 -10.61
N LEU A 126 10.03 -6.08 -10.90
CA LEU A 126 11.05 -5.99 -9.85
C LEU A 126 10.85 -4.79 -8.94
N VAL A 127 10.53 -3.63 -9.51
CA VAL A 127 10.24 -2.41 -8.72
C VAL A 127 8.99 -2.64 -7.87
N GLN A 128 7.89 -3.12 -8.45
CA GLN A 128 6.68 -3.44 -7.69
C GLN A 128 7.00 -4.39 -6.53
N TRP A 129 7.67 -5.51 -6.81
CA TRP A 129 8.07 -6.49 -5.80
C TRP A 129 8.90 -5.83 -4.69
N ASN A 130 9.83 -4.95 -5.05
CA ASN A 130 10.65 -4.25 -4.08
C ASN A 130 9.79 -3.41 -3.12
N TYR A 131 8.69 -2.79 -3.57
CA TYR A 131 7.78 -2.01 -2.69
C TYR A 131 6.75 -2.85 -1.94
N THR A 132 6.32 -3.98 -2.50
CA THR A 132 5.19 -4.77 -1.96
C THR A 132 5.60 -6.08 -1.32
N ARG A 133 6.90 -6.41 -1.24
CA ARG A 133 7.33 -7.64 -0.58
C ARG A 133 6.99 -7.63 0.91
N PRO A 134 6.51 -8.76 1.47
CA PRO A 134 6.19 -8.87 2.89
C PRO A 134 7.46 -8.82 3.75
N ILE A 135 7.36 -8.22 4.93
CA ILE A 135 8.49 -8.13 5.87
C ILE A 135 8.45 -9.17 6.99
N ALA A 136 7.29 -9.76 7.26
CA ALA A 136 7.08 -10.61 8.43
C ALA A 136 8.10 -11.75 8.59
N PRO A 137 8.56 -12.45 7.53
CA PRO A 137 9.60 -13.49 7.67
C PRO A 137 10.94 -13.00 8.23
N ARG A 138 11.19 -11.68 8.22
CA ARG A 138 12.44 -11.05 8.68
C ARG A 138 12.33 -10.41 10.07
N LEU A 139 11.14 -10.40 10.66
CA LEU A 139 10.90 -9.78 11.95
C LEU A 139 11.31 -10.71 13.10
N LYS A 140 11.71 -10.11 14.21
CA LYS A 140 12.04 -10.82 15.46
C LYS A 140 11.09 -10.36 16.55
N ASP A 141 10.78 -11.26 17.46
CA ASP A 141 9.81 -10.95 18.51
C ASP A 141 10.54 -10.39 19.74
N ILE A 142 10.38 -9.08 19.98
CA ILE A 142 10.99 -8.36 21.11
C ILE A 142 9.87 -7.70 21.91
N VAL A 143 9.84 -7.95 23.22
CA VAL A 143 8.92 -7.33 24.16
C VAL A 143 9.74 -6.61 25.23
N ALA A 144 9.50 -5.31 25.40
CA ALA A 144 10.11 -4.52 26.46
C ALA A 144 9.59 -4.95 27.84
N THR A 145 10.34 -4.63 28.89
CA THR A 145 9.93 -4.86 30.29
C THR A 145 8.60 -4.20 30.66
N SER A 146 8.23 -3.14 29.94
CA SER A 146 6.95 -2.46 30.07
C SER A 146 5.76 -3.19 29.43
N GLY A 147 5.98 -4.35 28.78
CA GLY A 147 4.97 -5.08 28.03
C GLY A 147 4.73 -4.57 26.60
N THR A 148 5.42 -3.50 26.18
CA THR A 148 5.37 -2.97 24.82
C THR A 148 6.08 -3.91 23.85
N VAL A 149 5.46 -4.21 22.71
CA VAL A 149 6.13 -4.91 21.61
C VAL A 149 6.97 -3.93 20.83
N MET A 150 8.24 -4.24 20.67
CA MET A 150 9.18 -3.39 19.95
C MET A 150 9.18 -3.76 18.47
N GLN A 151 9.30 -2.76 17.60
CA GLN A 151 9.49 -3.03 16.17
C GLN A 151 10.93 -3.45 15.88
N THR A 152 11.11 -4.38 14.94
CA THR A 152 12.44 -4.83 14.49
C THR A 152 12.75 -4.43 13.04
N SER A 153 11.81 -3.72 12.40
CA SER A 153 11.96 -3.12 11.07
C SER A 153 11.35 -1.73 11.04
N ASN A 154 11.90 -0.82 10.23
CA ASN A 154 11.34 0.53 10.04
C ASN A 154 9.91 0.54 9.47
N ALA A 155 9.43 -0.59 8.92
CA ALA A 155 8.12 -0.71 8.31
C ALA A 155 7.06 -1.40 9.20
N SER A 156 7.42 -1.89 10.39
CA SER A 156 6.56 -2.71 11.25
C SER A 156 5.99 -1.99 12.48
N CYS A 157 6.11 -0.67 12.58
CA CYS A 157 5.53 0.13 13.68
C CYS A 157 4.06 -0.23 13.95
N ALA A 158 3.21 -0.23 12.91
CA ALA A 158 1.79 -0.58 13.05
C ALA A 158 1.58 -2.03 13.54
N ALA A 159 2.41 -2.98 13.09
CA ALA A 159 2.31 -4.37 13.52
C ALA A 159 2.69 -4.53 15.00
N ALA A 160 3.76 -3.87 15.44
CA ALA A 160 4.20 -3.86 16.83
C ALA A 160 3.19 -3.14 17.76
N SER A 161 2.66 -1.98 17.34
CA SER A 161 1.59 -1.30 18.06
C SER A 161 0.31 -2.13 18.13
N GLY A 162 -0.09 -2.76 17.02
CA GLY A 162 -1.23 -3.68 17.00
C GLY A 162 -1.03 -4.86 17.96
N ALA A 163 0.17 -5.44 17.98
CA ALA A 163 0.55 -6.52 18.88
C ALA A 163 0.51 -6.08 20.36
N SER A 164 0.87 -4.82 20.64
CA SER A 164 0.77 -4.23 21.98
C SER A 164 -0.68 -4.00 22.39
N ILE A 165 -1.53 -3.53 21.47
CA ILE A 165 -2.98 -3.32 21.71
C ILE A 165 -3.68 -4.64 22.01
N VAL A 166 -3.51 -5.68 21.18
CA VAL A 166 -4.24 -6.94 21.39
C VAL A 166 -3.85 -7.66 22.68
N ARG A 167 -2.64 -7.40 23.20
CA ARG A 167 -2.21 -7.91 24.51
C ARG A 167 -3.01 -7.36 25.67
N THR A 168 -3.52 -6.12 25.59
CA THR A 168 -4.37 -5.56 26.66
C THR A 168 -5.70 -6.29 26.77
N PHE A 169 -6.11 -6.99 25.71
CA PHE A 169 -7.27 -7.88 25.67
C PHE A 169 -6.92 -9.36 25.93
N GLY A 170 -5.72 -9.63 26.47
CA GLY A 170 -5.27 -11.00 26.78
C GLY A 170 -4.79 -11.81 25.56
N MET A 171 -4.75 -11.22 24.35
CA MET A 171 -4.32 -11.92 23.15
C MET A 171 -2.81 -11.76 22.93
N GLN A 172 -2.06 -12.84 23.11
CA GLN A 172 -0.61 -12.83 22.90
C GLN A 172 -0.29 -12.99 21.40
N LYS A 173 -0.07 -11.86 20.70
CA LYS A 173 0.39 -11.84 19.31
C LYS A 173 1.76 -11.22 19.20
N THR A 174 2.64 -11.79 18.38
CA THR A 174 3.97 -11.22 18.17
C THR A 174 3.97 -10.13 17.08
N GLU A 175 5.07 -9.38 16.96
CA GLU A 175 5.25 -8.40 15.88
C GLU A 175 5.07 -9.09 14.52
N LYS A 176 5.73 -10.25 14.35
CA LYS A 176 5.64 -11.06 13.14
C LYS A 176 4.21 -11.49 12.81
N GLN A 177 3.49 -12.02 13.79
CA GLN A 177 2.11 -12.48 13.58
C GLN A 177 1.17 -11.34 13.18
N MET A 178 1.33 -10.15 13.78
CA MET A 178 0.55 -8.98 13.39
C MET A 178 0.94 -8.45 12.02
N ALA A 179 2.23 -8.50 11.65
CA ALA A 179 2.69 -8.13 10.32
C ALA A 179 2.13 -9.06 9.23
N GLU A 180 2.02 -10.35 9.49
CA GLU A 180 1.34 -11.31 8.61
C GLU A 180 -0.14 -10.99 8.49
N LEU A 181 -0.81 -10.76 9.63
CA LEU A 181 -2.23 -10.47 9.68
C LEU A 181 -2.60 -9.18 8.93
N PHE A 182 -1.77 -8.14 9.07
CA PHE A 182 -1.96 -6.85 8.42
C PHE A 182 -1.48 -6.87 6.95
N GLY A 183 -0.65 -7.85 6.56
CA GLY A 183 0.01 -7.85 5.25
C GLY A 183 1.04 -6.72 5.14
N THR A 184 1.80 -6.48 6.20
CA THR A 184 2.82 -5.43 6.24
C THR A 184 3.91 -5.72 5.20
N THR A 185 4.23 -4.69 4.42
CA THR A 185 5.28 -4.75 3.39
C THR A 185 6.43 -3.82 3.76
N VAL A 186 7.48 -3.77 2.94
CA VAL A 186 8.59 -2.82 3.18
C VAL A 186 8.15 -1.36 3.14
N GLY A 187 7.04 -1.06 2.46
CA GLY A 187 6.43 0.27 2.44
C GLY A 187 5.49 0.53 3.62
N GLY A 188 5.45 -0.36 4.62
CA GLY A 188 4.65 -0.23 5.82
C GLY A 188 3.24 -0.81 5.71
N THR A 189 2.39 -0.35 6.63
CA THR A 189 1.01 -0.80 6.80
C THR A 189 0.07 0.39 6.70
N SER A 190 -0.96 0.32 5.85
CA SER A 190 -1.99 1.37 5.80
C SER A 190 -3.03 1.20 6.91
N GLY A 191 -3.75 2.27 7.26
CA GLY A 191 -4.85 2.18 8.23
C GLY A 191 -5.92 1.16 7.84
N ALA A 192 -6.23 1.02 6.54
CA ALA A 192 -7.15 -0.02 6.07
C ALA A 192 -6.63 -1.44 6.29
N GLN A 193 -5.32 -1.68 6.12
CA GLN A 193 -4.71 -2.98 6.42
C GLN A 193 -4.81 -3.32 7.92
N VAL A 194 -4.57 -2.34 8.80
CA VAL A 194 -4.78 -2.49 10.25
C VAL A 194 -6.24 -2.87 10.53
N ILE A 195 -7.20 -2.11 9.99
CA ILE A 195 -8.63 -2.37 10.21
C ILE A 195 -9.05 -3.75 9.72
N TYR A 196 -8.71 -4.14 8.48
CA TYR A 196 -9.05 -5.45 7.96
C TYR A 196 -8.37 -6.59 8.74
N GLY A 197 -7.11 -6.39 9.15
CA GLY A 197 -6.37 -7.37 9.94
C GLY A 197 -6.96 -7.57 11.33
N MET A 198 -7.22 -6.47 12.06
CA MET A 198 -7.84 -6.50 13.39
C MET A 198 -9.25 -7.12 13.36
N ARG A 199 -10.04 -6.83 12.31
CA ARG A 199 -11.36 -7.47 12.11
C ARG A 199 -11.29 -8.99 11.95
N LYS A 200 -10.21 -9.54 11.38
CA LYS A 200 -10.02 -11.00 11.25
C LYS A 200 -9.83 -11.70 12.59
N ILE A 201 -9.41 -10.98 13.63
CA ILE A 201 -9.21 -11.51 14.99
C ILE A 201 -10.27 -10.99 15.97
N GLY A 202 -11.45 -10.60 15.47
CA GLY A 202 -12.62 -10.32 16.30
C GLY A 202 -12.77 -8.88 16.78
N PHE A 203 -11.97 -7.93 16.28
CA PHE A 203 -12.12 -6.53 16.67
C PHE A 203 -13.13 -5.77 15.81
N SER A 204 -13.89 -4.91 16.47
CA SER A 204 -14.51 -3.73 15.88
C SER A 204 -13.45 -2.64 15.79
N CYS A 205 -13.42 -1.93 14.66
CA CYS A 205 -12.46 -0.86 14.42
C CYS A 205 -13.20 0.35 13.91
N ASN A 206 -13.04 1.47 14.60
CA ASN A 206 -13.59 2.75 14.22
C ASN A 206 -12.47 3.69 13.76
N LYS A 207 -12.62 4.26 12.57
CA LYS A 207 -11.63 5.17 12.00
C LYS A 207 -12.01 6.59 12.40
N VAL A 208 -11.11 7.31 13.06
CA VAL A 208 -11.42 8.61 13.65
C VAL A 208 -10.47 9.72 13.20
N GLN A 209 -11.04 10.92 13.05
CA GLN A 209 -10.32 12.18 12.89
C GLN A 209 -10.79 13.11 14.00
N VAL A 210 -9.97 13.27 15.02
CA VAL A 210 -10.24 14.09 16.18
C VAL A 210 -9.84 15.53 15.91
N SER A 211 -10.78 16.45 16.06
CA SER A 211 -10.53 17.90 16.00
C SER A 211 -9.51 18.32 17.05
N GLU A 212 -8.59 19.23 16.70
CA GLU A 212 -7.61 19.82 17.61
C GLU A 212 -6.63 18.83 18.25
N SER A 213 -6.60 17.59 17.77
CA SER A 213 -5.74 16.53 18.32
C SER A 213 -5.89 16.35 19.84
N ASN A 214 -7.10 16.53 20.39
CA ASN A 214 -7.34 16.32 21.81
C ASN A 214 -7.52 14.81 22.12
N PRO A 215 -6.58 14.15 22.80
CA PRO A 215 -6.64 12.70 23.06
C PRO A 215 -7.78 12.30 24.00
N GLU A 216 -8.40 13.21 24.75
CA GLU A 216 -9.55 12.89 25.62
C GLU A 216 -10.80 12.50 24.83
N LYS A 217 -10.86 12.87 23.55
CA LYS A 217 -11.96 12.50 22.65
C LYS A 217 -11.80 11.10 22.06
N LEU A 218 -10.72 10.39 22.38
CA LEU A 218 -10.46 9.03 21.89
C LEU A 218 -10.90 7.97 22.89
N THR A 219 -11.43 6.88 22.36
CA THR A 219 -11.66 5.65 23.10
C THR A 219 -10.38 4.81 23.12
N ALA A 220 -9.88 4.50 24.30
CA ALA A 220 -8.73 3.61 24.46
C ALA A 220 -9.15 2.13 24.48
N PRO A 221 -8.31 1.20 23.97
CA PRO A 221 -7.07 1.47 23.27
C PRO A 221 -7.28 1.87 21.79
N ALA A 222 -6.37 2.70 21.28
CA ALA A 222 -6.38 3.15 19.90
C ALA A 222 -4.98 3.06 19.27
N MET A 223 -4.88 3.07 17.95
CA MET A 223 -3.64 3.27 17.22
C MET A 223 -3.63 4.68 16.65
N LEU A 224 -2.61 5.46 17.00
CA LEU A 224 -2.45 6.83 16.51
C LEU A 224 -1.43 6.86 15.38
N PHE A 225 -1.68 7.68 14.37
CA PHE A 225 -0.72 7.99 13.31
C PHE A 225 -0.06 9.33 13.62
N VAL A 226 1.23 9.27 13.96
CA VAL A 226 2.00 10.40 14.45
C VAL A 226 3.16 10.73 13.51
N ASP A 227 3.66 11.95 13.62
CA ASP A 227 4.82 12.42 12.90
C ASP A 227 6.08 11.71 13.40
N ASN A 228 6.96 11.41 12.45
CA ASN A 228 8.29 10.90 12.74
C ASN A 228 9.33 11.87 12.17
N GLN A 229 10.38 12.13 12.93
CA GLN A 229 11.43 13.08 12.54
C GLN A 229 12.16 12.67 11.25
N PHE A 230 12.26 11.38 10.96
CA PHE A 230 12.99 10.84 9.81
C PHE A 230 12.10 10.55 8.61
N THR A 231 10.89 10.05 8.85
CA THR A 231 9.97 9.61 7.78
C THR A 231 8.84 10.60 7.48
N GLY A 232 8.72 11.68 8.26
CA GLY A 232 7.82 12.80 8.02
C GLY A 232 6.44 12.64 8.67
N PRO A 233 5.45 13.45 8.23
CA PRO A 233 4.16 13.52 8.89
C PRO A 233 3.35 12.23 8.82
N GLU A 234 2.71 11.86 9.93
CA GLU A 234 1.82 10.68 10.06
C GLU A 234 2.41 9.37 9.51
N SER A 235 3.74 9.23 9.60
CA SER A 235 4.47 8.09 9.04
C SER A 235 4.80 7.02 10.09
N HIS A 236 4.49 7.29 11.36
CA HIS A 236 4.70 6.36 12.47
C HIS A 236 3.38 5.99 13.14
N ALA A 237 3.27 4.74 13.60
CA ALA A 237 2.11 4.25 14.32
C ALA A 237 2.51 3.92 15.75
N VAL A 238 1.71 4.41 16.71
CA VAL A 238 1.89 4.15 18.14
C VAL A 238 0.59 3.65 18.75
N ALA A 239 0.68 2.88 19.84
CA ALA A 239 -0.49 2.43 20.57
C ALA A 239 -0.81 3.40 21.71
N TYR A 240 -2.03 3.93 21.72
CA TYR A 240 -2.58 4.75 22.80
C TYR A 240 -3.37 3.86 23.75
N MET A 241 -2.97 3.84 25.02
CA MET A 241 -3.57 2.99 26.06
C MET A 241 -4.52 3.74 26.98
N GLY A 242 -4.80 5.01 26.70
CA GLY A 242 -5.65 5.86 27.53
C GLY A 242 -4.85 6.88 28.34
N PHE A 243 -5.48 7.40 29.39
CA PHE A 243 -4.85 8.30 30.34
C PHE A 243 -4.36 7.57 31.58
N ASN A 244 -3.16 7.89 32.01
CA ASN A 244 -2.62 7.56 33.31
C ASN A 244 -2.43 8.85 34.08
N LYS A 245 -3.35 9.11 35.02
CA LYS A 245 -3.51 10.44 35.65
C LYS A 245 -3.73 11.49 34.54
N ASP A 246 -2.88 12.51 34.45
CA ASP A 246 -3.02 13.61 33.49
C ASP A 246 -2.22 13.42 32.19
N LYS A 247 -1.60 12.25 32.00
CA LYS A 247 -0.75 11.97 30.83
C LYS A 247 -1.33 10.86 29.97
N ALA A 248 -1.26 11.05 28.65
CA ALA A 248 -1.55 10.03 27.67
C ALA A 248 -0.48 8.94 27.73
N GLU A 249 -0.90 7.69 27.89
CA GLU A 249 -0.04 6.53 27.91
C GLU A 249 0.13 5.99 26.48
N ILE A 250 1.36 6.10 25.97
CA ILE A 250 1.73 5.72 24.61
C ILE A 250 2.72 4.56 24.66
N PHE A 251 2.40 3.48 23.99
CA PHE A 251 3.31 2.38 23.73
C PHE A 251 3.90 2.61 22.34
N ASP A 252 5.08 3.24 22.33
CA ASP A 252 5.83 3.53 21.11
C ASP A 252 6.68 2.31 20.76
N PRO A 253 6.51 1.70 19.58
CA PRO A 253 7.28 0.52 19.20
C PRO A 253 8.78 0.80 18.99
N LEU A 254 9.23 2.06 18.96
CA LEU A 254 10.65 2.44 18.92
C LEU A 254 11.26 2.66 20.32
N GLU A 255 10.49 3.24 21.23
CA GLU A 255 10.99 3.76 22.52
C GLU A 255 10.41 3.04 23.75
N GLY A 256 9.40 2.20 23.56
CA GLY A 256 8.66 1.53 24.62
C GLY A 256 7.54 2.41 25.21
N ARG A 257 7.22 2.20 26.48
CA ARG A 257 6.17 2.93 27.19
C ARG A 257 6.58 4.36 27.50
N ARG A 258 5.75 5.32 27.09
CA ARG A 258 5.91 6.76 27.32
C ARG A 258 4.65 7.34 27.95
N LEU A 259 4.83 8.35 28.79
CA LEU A 259 3.74 9.17 29.34
C LEU A 259 3.91 10.58 28.80
N LEU A 260 3.01 10.98 27.89
CA LEU A 260 3.04 12.30 27.25
C LEU A 260 1.95 13.19 27.84
N SER A 261 2.27 14.43 28.12
CA SER A 261 1.25 15.46 28.33
C SER A 261 0.46 15.70 27.04
N LYS A 262 -0.73 16.29 27.15
CA LYS A 262 -1.56 16.67 25.99
C LYS A 262 -0.79 17.55 25.00
N ASN A 263 -0.03 18.50 25.51
CA ASN A 263 0.77 19.43 24.69
C ASN A 263 1.91 18.73 23.96
N GLU A 264 2.52 17.70 24.55
CA GLU A 264 3.56 16.92 23.89
C GLU A 264 2.97 16.06 22.77
N LEU A 265 1.83 15.39 23.03
CA LEU A 265 1.17 14.57 22.02
C LEU A 265 0.64 15.42 20.86
N ALA A 266 0.05 16.59 21.12
CA ALA A 266 -0.47 17.49 20.10
C ALA A 266 0.60 18.03 19.13
N LYS A 267 1.89 17.98 19.50
CA LYS A 267 2.99 18.36 18.60
C LYS A 267 3.26 17.33 17.51
N ILE A 268 2.93 16.06 17.75
CA ILE A 268 3.24 14.95 16.85
C ILE A 268 2.00 14.27 16.29
N TRP A 269 0.84 14.42 16.91
CA TRP A 269 -0.40 13.78 16.51
C TRP A 269 -1.37 14.80 15.93
N HIS A 270 -1.89 14.54 14.73
CA HIS A 270 -2.81 15.42 13.99
C HIS A 270 -4.26 14.93 14.02
N GLY A 271 -4.64 14.20 15.08
CA GLY A 271 -6.01 13.76 15.31
C GLY A 271 -6.41 12.44 14.66
N ARG A 272 -5.55 11.79 13.88
CA ARG A 272 -5.89 10.54 13.19
C ARG A 272 -5.58 9.30 14.00
N GLY A 273 -6.56 8.42 14.09
CA GLY A 273 -6.37 7.14 14.74
C GLY A 273 -7.41 6.11 14.34
N ILE A 274 -7.22 4.92 14.89
CA ILE A 274 -8.16 3.81 14.81
C ILE A 274 -8.44 3.36 16.23
N GLU A 275 -9.69 3.45 16.66
CA GLU A 275 -10.14 2.95 17.95
C GLU A 275 -10.49 1.47 17.82
N PHE A 276 -10.19 0.69 18.86
CA PHE A 276 -10.42 -0.74 18.87
C PHE A 276 -11.30 -1.16 20.04
N SER A 277 -12.25 -2.04 19.75
CA SER A 277 -13.01 -2.77 20.77
C SER A 277 -13.20 -4.22 20.30
N LEU A 278 -13.36 -5.16 21.24
CA LEU A 278 -13.78 -6.50 20.86
C LEU A 278 -15.21 -6.42 20.31
N LYS A 279 -15.48 -7.10 19.18
CA LYS A 279 -16.87 -7.38 18.80
C LYS A 279 -17.46 -8.18 19.94
N GLY A 280 -18.44 -7.61 20.64
CA GLY A 280 -19.07 -8.28 21.77
C GLY A 280 -19.42 -9.72 21.41
N GLY A 281 -18.92 -10.66 22.22
CA GLY A 281 -19.77 -11.80 22.56
C GLY A 281 -20.97 -11.17 23.24
N GLY A 282 -22.06 -11.00 22.48
CA GLY A 282 -23.32 -10.60 23.07
C GLY A 282 -23.69 -11.65 24.11
N GLU A 283 -23.87 -11.19 25.33
CA GLU A 283 -25.02 -11.65 26.11
C GLU A 283 -26.30 -11.39 25.31
#